data_AF-A0A2X2JT44-F1
#
_entry.id   AF-A0A2X2JT44-F1
#
_cell.length_a   1.000
_cell.length_b   1.000
_cell.length_c   1.000
_cell.angle_alpha   90.00
_cell.angle_beta   90.00
_cell.angle_gamma   90.00
#
_symmetry.space_group_name_H-M   'P 1'
#
loop_
_entity.id
_entity.type
_entity.pdbx_description
1 polymer ?
#
loop_
_entity_poly.entity_id
_entity_poly.type
_entity_poly.pdbx_seq_one_letter_code
_entity_poly.pdbx_strand_id
1 'polypeptide(L)' 'MYPGELGIDVKVGPLADVLEGAKRPGHFDGVVTVVNKLFNIVMPDYAYFGKKDAQQLAIVEQMGKRLQSCR' A
#
# COMPACT_ATOMS: atom_id res chain seq x y z
N MET A 1 11.77 11.05 -0.33
CA MET A 1 10.95 9.87 -0.68
C MET A 1 11.19 9.40 -2.11
N TYR A 2 11.11 10.28 -3.12
CA TYR A 2 11.31 9.93 -4.53
C TYR A 2 12.39 10.84 -5.15
N PRO A 3 13.69 10.46 -5.09
CA PRO A 3 14.79 11.28 -5.62
C PRO A 3 14.92 11.24 -7.15
N GLY A 4 14.18 10.37 -7.81
CA GLY A 4 14.14 10.19 -9.26
C GLY A 4 13.03 9.23 -9.64
N GLU A 5 13.05 8.75 -10.89
CA GLU A 5 12.11 7.75 -11.36
C GLU A 5 12.20 6.46 -10.55
N LEU A 6 11.05 5.81 -10.37
CA LEU A 6 10.98 4.54 -9.68
C LEU A 6 11.49 3.43 -10.62
N GLY A 7 12.53 2.71 -10.21
CA GLY A 7 13.01 1.54 -10.96
C GLY A 7 12.18 0.27 -10.73
N ILE A 8 11.23 0.31 -9.79
CA ILE A 8 10.34 -0.80 -9.44
C ILE A 8 8.94 -0.25 -9.20
N ASP A 9 7.95 -0.83 -9.88
CA ASP A 9 6.54 -0.53 -9.68
C ASP A 9 5.88 -1.55 -8.75
N VAL A 10 4.98 -1.06 -7.89
CA VAL A 10 4.15 -1.90 -7.02
C VAL A 10 2.69 -1.77 -7.48
N LYS A 11 2.05 -2.91 -7.75
CA LYS A 11 0.65 -2.99 -8.20
C LYS A 11 -0.20 -3.74 -7.18
N VAL A 12 -1.36 -3.18 -6.85
CA VAL A 12 -2.30 -3.78 -5.89
C VAL A 12 -3.09 -4.94 -6.50
N GLY A 13 -3.34 -4.89 -7.81
CA GLY A 13 -4.12 -5.92 -8.52
C GLY A 13 -5.62 -5.86 -8.18
N PRO A 14 -6.33 -6.99 -8.11
CA PRO A 14 -7.81 -7.03 -8.11
C PRO A 14 -8.50 -6.22 -7.01
N LEU A 15 -7.86 -6.00 -5.86
CA LEU A 15 -8.43 -5.17 -4.79
C LEU A 15 -8.56 -3.68 -5.17
N ALA A 16 -7.83 -3.23 -6.19
CA ALA A 16 -7.91 -1.89 -6.74
C ALA A 16 -8.81 -1.80 -7.99
N ASP A 17 -9.42 -2.89 -8.45
CA ASP A 17 -10.28 -2.88 -9.64
C ASP A 17 -11.76 -2.58 -9.32
N VAL A 18 -12.07 -2.32 -8.04
CA VAL A 18 -13.43 -2.06 -7.54
C VAL A 18 -13.47 -0.81 -6.65
N LEU A 19 -14.68 -0.34 -6.35
CA LEU A 19 -14.93 0.77 -5.41
C LEU A 19 -14.10 2.02 -5.75
N GLU A 20 -13.32 2.54 -4.80
CA GLU A 20 -12.49 3.73 -5.01
C GLU A 20 -11.34 3.47 -5.97
N GLY A 21 -10.88 2.22 -6.10
CA GLY A 21 -9.82 1.86 -7.02
C GLY A 21 -10.27 1.96 -8.48
N ALA A 22 -11.50 1.50 -8.76
CA ALA A 22 -12.13 1.67 -10.07
C ALA A 22 -12.36 3.16 -10.43
N LYS A 23 -12.74 3.99 -9.44
CA LYS A 23 -12.97 5.43 -9.64
C LYS A 23 -11.68 6.24 -9.71
N ARG A 24 -10.60 5.75 -9.11
CA ARG A 24 -9.31 6.45 -8.98
C ARG A 24 -8.18 5.52 -9.44
N PRO A 25 -8.05 5.28 -10.76
CA PRO A 25 -7.03 4.38 -11.29
C PRO A 25 -5.63 4.76 -10.79
N GLY A 26 -4.88 3.76 -10.32
CA GLY A 26 -3.52 3.94 -9.78
C GLY A 26 -3.44 4.55 -8.38
N HIS A 27 -4.56 4.97 -7.77
CA HIS A 27 -4.54 5.56 -6.42
C HIS A 27 -3.93 4.61 -5.39
N PHE A 28 -4.40 3.36 -5.36
CA PHE A 28 -3.92 2.39 -4.37
C PHE A 28 -2.50 1.87 -4.67
N ASP A 29 -2.06 1.85 -5.93
CA ASP A 29 -0.67 1.58 -6.29
C ASP A 29 0.28 2.61 -5.64
N GLY A 30 -0.09 3.89 -5.71
CA GLY A 30 0.63 4.98 -5.04
C GLY A 30 0.63 4.83 -3.52
N VAL A 31 -0.53 4.47 -2.93
CA VAL A 31 -0.66 4.24 -1.48
C VAL A 31 0.26 3.11 -1.02
N VAL A 32 0.22 1.93 -1.65
CA VAL A 32 1.09 0.81 -1.23
C VAL A 32 2.57 1.13 -1.46
N THR A 33 2.90 1.88 -2.51
CA THR A 33 4.28 2.32 -2.77
C THR A 33 4.83 3.19 -1.64
N VAL A 34 4.08 4.23 -1.23
CA VAL A 34 4.56 5.13 -0.17
C VAL A 34 4.55 4.45 1.20
N VAL A 35 3.51 3.65 1.52
CA VAL A 35 3.42 2.95 2.80
C VAL A 35 4.53 1.92 2.94
N ASN A 36 4.83 1.14 1.89
CA ASN A 36 5.95 0.19 1.91
C ASN A 36 7.30 0.90 2.17
N LYS A 37 7.54 2.06 1.54
CA LYS A 37 8.74 2.87 1.81
C LYS A 37 8.78 3.34 3.26
N LEU A 38 7.66 3.82 3.81
CA LEU A 38 7.57 4.26 5.20
C LEU A 38 7.82 3.12 6.19
N PHE A 39 7.27 1.92 5.95
CA PHE A 39 7.53 0.74 6.79
C PHE A 39 9.01 0.36 6.81
N ASN A 40 9.69 0.42 5.66
CA ASN A 40 11.12 0.13 5.57
C ASN A 40 12.00 1.21 6.21
N ILE A 41 11.55 2.47 6.24
CA ILE A 41 12.28 3.58 6.86
C ILE A 41 12.09 3.59 8.38
N VAL A 42 10.84 3.47 8.84
CA VAL A 42 10.48 3.66 10.24
C VAL A 42 10.60 2.36 11.04
N MET A 43 10.43 1.21 10.40
CA MET A 43 10.39 -0.12 11.04
C MET A 43 9.47 -0.17 12.28
N PRO A 44 8.19 0.22 12.15
CA PRO A 44 7.30 0.29 13.31
C PRO A 44 6.88 -1.10 13.79
N ASP A 45 6.76 -1.28 15.10
CA ASP A 45 6.09 -2.45 15.69
C ASP A 45 4.57 -2.42 15.44
N TYR A 46 3.99 -1.21 15.41
CA TYR A 46 2.56 -0.98 15.20
C TYR A 46 2.32 0.17 14.22
N ALA A 47 1.39 -0.01 13.30
CA ALA A 47 0.93 1.02 12.37
C ALA A 47 -0.60 1.15 12.45
N TYR A 48 -1.10 2.38 12.57
CA TYR A 48 -2.51 2.67 12.79
C TYR A 48 -3.15 3.28 11.54
N PHE A 49 -4.26 2.69 11.09
CA PHE A 49 -5.01 3.13 9.91
C PHE A 49 -6.49 3.30 10.27
N GLY A 50 -7.13 4.35 9.74
CA GLY A 50 -8.52 4.66 10.03
C GLY A 50 -9.50 3.76 9.25
N LYS A 51 -10.56 3.29 9.93
CA LYS A 51 -11.61 2.45 9.31
C LYS A 51 -12.49 3.19 8.28
N LYS A 52 -12.45 4.53 8.26
CA LYS A 52 -13.16 5.35 7.27
C LYS A 52 -12.78 4.94 5.85
N ASP A 53 -11.50 4.66 5.63
CA ASP A 53 -10.95 4.23 4.35
C ASP A 53 -10.81 2.70 4.33
N ALA A 54 -11.95 2.01 4.41
CA ALA A 54 -12.00 0.55 4.58
C ALA A 54 -11.25 -0.22 3.47
N GLN A 55 -11.34 0.23 2.21
CA GLN A 55 -10.62 -0.39 1.10
C GLN A 55 -9.10 -0.22 1.25
N GLN A 56 -8.64 0.97 1.67
CA GLN A 56 -7.23 1.21 1.96
C GLN A 56 -6.73 0.31 3.08
N LEU A 57 -7.49 0.21 4.18
CA LEU A 57 -7.15 -0.64 5.31
C LEU A 57 -6.98 -2.09 4.87
N ALA A 58 -7.95 -2.64 4.13
CA ALA A 58 -7.87 -4.01 3.63
C ALA A 58 -6.66 -4.24 2.70
N ILE A 59 -6.34 -3.28 1.83
CA ILE A 59 -5.17 -3.34 0.95
C ILE A 59 -3.86 -3.32 1.75
N VAL A 60 -3.73 -2.41 2.71
CA VAL A 60 -2.51 -2.27 3.53
C VAL A 60 -2.33 -3.48 4.45
N GLU A 61 -3.41 -4.01 5.03
CA GLU A 61 -3.36 -5.26 5.81
C GLU A 61 -2.90 -6.44 4.96
N GLN A 62 -3.41 -6.58 3.73
CA GLN A 62 -2.98 -7.62 2.82
C GLN A 62 -1.50 -7.49 2.41
N MET A 63 -1.03 -6.25 2.17
CA MET A 63 0.38 -5.96 1.92
C MET A 63 1.26 -6.34 3.11
N GLY A 64 0.86 -5.96 4.33
CA GLY A 64 1.59 -6.28 5.56
C GLY A 64 1.76 -7.80 5.77
N LYS A 65 0.70 -8.57 5.56
CA LYS A 65 0.75 -10.05 5.61
C LYS A 65 1.77 -10.63 4.64
N ARG A 66 1.85 -10.10 3.42
CA ARG A 66 2.76 -10.59 2.38
C ARG A 66 4.22 -10.22 2.66
N LEU A 67 4.48 -9.02 3.17
CA LEU A 67 5.83 -8.59 3.56
C LEU A 67 6.39 -9.43 4.73
N GLN A 68 5.53 -9.84 5.68
CA GLN A 68 5.93 -10.72 6.77
C GLN A 68 6.21 -12.16 6.31
N SER A 69 5.48 -12.67 5.31
CA SER A 69 5.73 -14.03 4.78
C SER A 69 7.08 -14.21 4.06
N CYS A 70 7.82 -13.13 3.82
CA CYS A 70 9.16 -13.16 3.23
C CYS A 70 10.27 -12.95 4.28
N ARG A 71 9.95 -12.81 5.57
CA ARG A 71 10.89 -12.85 6.69
C ARG A 71 10.86 -14.21 7.35
#